data_AF-A0A932CNA9-F1
#
_entry.id   AF-A0A932CNA9-F1
#
_cell.length_a   1.000
_cell.length_b   1.000
_cell.length_c   1.000
_cell.angle_alpha   90.00
_cell.angle_beta   90.00
_cell.angle_gamma   90.00
#
_symmetry.space_group_name_H-M   'P 1'
#
loop_
_entity.id
_entity.type
_entity.pdbx_description
1 polymer ?
#
loop_
_entity_poly.entity_id
_entity_poly.type
_entity_poly.pdbx_seq_one_letter_code
_entity_poly.pdbx_strand_id
1 'polypeptide(L)'
;MRANRVIPLREDLWLVRGARNSALYDLSESRIHPLEPIWAADAADSDGAGGPALGRPSLAPLGTSRPGPAVLVVPRPENRPPPGPGIFPGKRARTVLRFLWLELTSRCNLQCLHCYGSSGPSVQTRELATADWKRVIREAASLGCQALQFTGGEPLLHPEIRDLIGYAREQGYRFLEVFTNATLLGPREIAFFAEHRVHLAVSFYSHRAAVHDRITQVRGSFRATTAHLKALVREEIPFRVAVIAMRENQAEVEETLRFLQGLGIEEDQIGTDEVRPTGRGRASQQAPDPPLTFGPPAGGDWRGCPDPCEGNRCWPGKLCVTSAGRVIPCIFARDLLVGDLRRSSLGAILDGEPLQTLWGITLDKVEGCQDCEYRYACRDCRALPYTHTGNLYARSPRCRYDPYRPAPATPSGPPDVEPNLPTPTADPGRIMGEPGPLEKEPIASRRPAEALSPQRGGQRANQAHPPMKPMPERPLRRASILTRILEGEGILYDPATHSVHALNPMAALIWELCDGEHTPAEIGELLGEIFEAEREEIATDVQEALRRLQELDLLEEEVGG
;
A
#
# COMPACT_ATOMS: atom_id res chain seq x y z
N MET A 1 -0.70 21.18 -17.52
CA MET A 1 -0.76 20.22 -16.38
C MET A 1 -1.94 19.30 -16.65
N ARG A 2 -1.69 18.06 -17.10
CA ARG A 2 -2.75 17.07 -17.30
C ARG A 2 -3.22 16.62 -15.92
N ALA A 3 -4.52 16.71 -15.64
CA ALA A 3 -5.07 16.30 -14.35
C ALA A 3 -4.99 14.76 -14.24
N ASN A 4 -4.25 14.26 -13.26
CA ASN A 4 -4.17 12.83 -12.96
C ASN A 4 -5.54 12.34 -12.45
N ARG A 5 -6.37 11.80 -13.35
CA ARG A 5 -7.68 11.22 -13.03
C ARG A 5 -7.48 9.82 -12.43
N VAL A 6 -8.02 9.63 -11.22
CA VAL A 6 -8.32 8.30 -10.67
C VAL A 6 -9.69 7.91 -11.21
N ILE A 7 -9.77 6.80 -11.95
CA ILE A 7 -11.04 6.27 -12.47
C ILE A 7 -11.31 4.98 -11.72
N PRO A 8 -12.37 4.90 -10.89
CA PRO A 8 -12.75 3.66 -10.23
C PRO A 8 -13.35 2.69 -11.26
N LEU A 9 -12.79 1.50 -11.34
CA LEU A 9 -13.37 0.30 -11.96
C LEU A 9 -13.92 -0.51 -10.79
N ARG A 10 -15.19 -0.96 -10.76
CA ARG A 10 -15.80 -1.44 -9.48
C ARG A 10 -15.61 -0.37 -8.36
N GLU A 11 -16.15 -0.53 -7.15
CA GLU A 11 -15.96 0.51 -6.10
C GLU A 11 -14.59 0.45 -5.40
N ASP A 12 -13.91 -0.69 -5.55
CA ASP A 12 -12.72 -1.14 -4.83
C ASP A 12 -11.49 -1.31 -5.75
N LEU A 13 -11.59 -1.05 -7.05
CA LEU A 13 -10.47 -1.15 -8.00
C LEU A 13 -10.16 0.23 -8.59
N TRP A 14 -8.94 0.74 -8.38
CA TRP A 14 -8.57 2.11 -8.73
C TRP A 14 -7.43 2.14 -9.75
N LEU A 15 -7.67 2.76 -10.90
CA LEU A 15 -6.62 3.01 -11.89
C LEU A 15 -5.87 4.31 -11.57
N VAL A 16 -4.56 4.22 -11.37
CA VAL A 16 -3.69 5.35 -11.01
C VAL A 16 -2.62 5.56 -12.07
N ARG A 17 -2.78 6.60 -12.89
CA ARG A 17 -1.85 6.97 -13.98
C ARG A 17 -0.57 7.62 -13.47
N GLY A 18 0.57 7.10 -13.87
CA GLY A 18 1.88 7.74 -13.73
C GLY A 18 2.45 8.15 -15.08
N ALA A 19 3.59 8.85 -15.07
CA ALA A 19 4.28 9.31 -16.26
C ALA A 19 4.97 8.18 -17.03
N ARG A 20 5.37 7.09 -16.35
CA ARG A 20 5.99 5.91 -16.96
C ARG A 20 4.97 4.83 -17.23
N ASN A 21 4.32 4.37 -16.18
CA ASN A 21 3.28 3.34 -16.18
C ASN A 21 2.06 3.88 -15.43
N SER A 22 0.97 3.12 -15.37
CA SER A 22 -0.07 3.30 -14.33
C SER A 22 0.00 2.07 -13.39
N ALA A 23 -0.86 2.05 -12.38
CA ALA A 23 -1.07 0.87 -11.57
C ALA A 23 -2.55 0.72 -11.23
N LEU A 24 -3.01 -0.52 -11.12
CA LEU A 24 -4.34 -0.86 -10.62
C LEU A 24 -4.23 -1.19 -9.13
N TYR A 25 -5.00 -0.52 -8.30
CA TYR A 25 -5.07 -0.73 -6.86
C TYR A 25 -6.33 -1.52 -6.56
N ASP A 26 -6.18 -2.76 -6.12
CA ASP A 26 -7.26 -3.56 -5.56
C ASP A 26 -7.34 -3.29 -4.07
N LEU A 27 -8.36 -2.53 -3.66
CA LEU A 27 -8.61 -2.17 -2.27
C LEU A 27 -9.20 -3.34 -1.48
N SER A 28 -9.88 -4.28 -2.14
CA SER A 28 -10.45 -5.47 -1.49
C SER A 28 -9.37 -6.45 -1.07
N GLU A 29 -8.38 -6.66 -1.94
CA GLU A 29 -7.25 -7.55 -1.68
C GLU A 29 -6.05 -6.82 -1.04
N SER A 30 -6.13 -5.49 -0.95
CA SER A 30 -4.99 -4.64 -0.61
C SER A 30 -3.77 -4.95 -1.49
N ARG A 31 -3.98 -4.97 -2.81
CA ARG A 31 -2.94 -5.26 -3.80
C ARG A 31 -2.76 -4.15 -4.83
N ILE A 32 -1.56 -4.02 -5.36
CA ILE A 32 -1.20 -3.11 -6.44
C ILE A 32 -0.64 -3.93 -7.58
N HIS A 33 -1.26 -3.80 -8.75
CA HIS A 33 -0.84 -4.44 -9.98
C HIS A 33 -0.19 -3.36 -10.84
N PRO A 34 1.16 -3.36 -10.97
CA PRO A 34 1.84 -2.60 -12.00
C PRO A 34 1.35 -3.08 -13.34
N LEU A 35 1.25 -2.15 -14.27
CA LEU A 35 0.89 -2.48 -15.62
C LEU A 35 2.03 -1.88 -16.51
N GLU A 36 2.50 -2.57 -17.57
CA GLU A 36 3.54 -2.11 -18.55
C GLU A 36 3.05 -1.32 -19.79
N PRO A 37 3.57 -0.14 -20.16
CA PRO A 37 2.92 0.97 -20.93
C PRO A 37 1.86 0.69 -22.02
N ILE A 38 1.87 -0.48 -22.65
CA ILE A 38 0.96 -0.95 -23.72
C ILE A 38 -0.53 -0.87 -23.33
N TRP A 39 -0.90 -1.04 -22.06
CA TRP A 39 -2.30 -0.98 -21.59
C TRP A 39 -2.74 0.42 -21.12
N ALA A 40 -1.83 1.41 -21.05
CA ALA A 40 -2.15 2.73 -20.49
C ALA A 40 -2.71 3.71 -21.56
N ALA A 41 -2.39 3.47 -22.84
CA ALA A 41 -2.80 4.31 -23.96
C ALA A 41 -4.31 4.20 -24.24
N ASP A 42 -4.89 3.00 -24.20
CA ASP A 42 -6.30 2.80 -24.61
C ASP A 42 -7.33 3.21 -23.56
N ALA A 43 -6.91 3.43 -22.32
CA ALA A 43 -7.78 4.01 -21.31
C ALA A 43 -7.98 5.54 -21.53
N ALA A 44 -7.25 6.19 -22.45
CA ALA A 44 -7.17 7.64 -22.56
C ALA A 44 -8.16 8.30 -23.55
N ASP A 45 -8.80 7.55 -24.45
CA ASP A 45 -9.57 8.15 -25.56
C ASP A 45 -11.08 8.33 -25.31
N SER A 46 -11.51 8.50 -24.06
CA SER A 46 -12.91 8.80 -23.71
C SER A 46 -13.18 10.19 -23.10
N ASP A 47 -12.23 11.14 -23.16
CA ASP A 47 -12.44 12.51 -22.68
C ASP A 47 -12.15 13.56 -23.77
N GLY A 48 -13.20 13.94 -24.52
CA GLY A 48 -13.19 15.13 -25.36
C GLY A 48 -13.77 16.36 -24.64
N ALA A 49 -13.00 17.45 -24.56
CA ALA A 49 -13.44 18.83 -24.88
C ALA A 49 -12.30 19.85 -24.67
N GLY A 50 -11.90 20.53 -25.75
CA GLY A 50 -10.91 21.63 -25.73
C GLY A 50 -11.53 23.04 -25.77
N GLY A 51 -10.67 24.07 -25.73
CA GLY A 51 -10.98 25.47 -26.12
C GLY A 51 -9.89 26.48 -25.68
N PRO A 52 -9.67 27.64 -26.36
CA PRO A 52 -10.57 28.33 -27.28
C PRO A 52 -10.01 28.64 -28.70
N ALA A 53 -10.91 28.75 -29.68
CA ALA A 53 -10.85 29.76 -30.74
C ALA A 53 -12.30 30.19 -31.08
N LEU A 54 -12.53 31.49 -31.15
CA LEU A 54 -13.83 32.16 -31.27
C LEU A 54 -14.52 31.90 -32.62
N GLY A 55 -15.85 31.73 -32.60
CA GLY A 55 -16.73 31.96 -33.77
C GLY A 55 -17.96 31.04 -33.87
N ARG A 56 -19.16 31.56 -33.55
CA ARG A 56 -20.48 31.05 -34.00
C ARG A 56 -20.79 31.60 -35.41
N PRO A 57 -21.81 31.13 -36.20
CA PRO A 57 -22.72 29.97 -36.07
C PRO A 57 -22.88 29.13 -37.37
N SER A 58 -23.56 27.97 -37.33
CA SER A 58 -24.65 27.55 -38.27
C SER A 58 -24.94 26.03 -38.17
N LEU A 59 -26.23 25.67 -38.18
CA LEU A 59 -26.77 24.31 -38.22
C LEU A 59 -27.08 23.89 -39.67
N ALA A 60 -26.38 22.89 -40.21
CA ALA A 60 -26.86 21.96 -41.25
C ALA A 60 -25.93 20.72 -41.36
N PRO A 61 -26.44 19.54 -41.74
CA PRO A 61 -25.80 18.24 -41.52
C PRO A 61 -25.06 17.73 -42.78
N LEU A 62 -23.99 16.96 -42.59
CA LEU A 62 -23.32 16.01 -43.51
C LEU A 62 -22.07 15.52 -42.75
N GLY A 63 -21.64 14.28 -42.72
CA GLY A 63 -22.00 13.07 -43.43
C GLY A 63 -21.03 11.96 -42.98
N THR A 64 -21.45 10.72 -43.20
CA THR A 64 -20.68 9.46 -43.16
C THR A 64 -19.16 9.55 -42.92
N SER A 65 -18.74 9.19 -41.70
CA SER A 65 -17.44 8.57 -41.43
C SER A 65 -17.65 7.39 -40.48
N ARG A 66 -16.93 6.30 -40.75
CA ARG A 66 -17.02 4.95 -40.16
C ARG A 66 -17.24 4.94 -38.63
N PRO A 67 -18.07 4.03 -38.09
CA PRO A 67 -18.08 3.79 -36.65
C PRO A 67 -16.74 3.16 -36.27
N GLY A 68 -15.97 3.87 -35.43
CA GLY A 68 -14.79 3.33 -34.77
C GLY A 68 -15.15 2.22 -33.76
N PRO A 69 -14.16 1.49 -33.25
CA PRO A 69 -14.38 0.35 -32.37
C PRO A 69 -15.17 0.76 -31.11
N ALA A 70 -16.10 -0.09 -30.70
CA ALA A 70 -16.95 0.12 -29.55
C ALA A 70 -16.11 0.21 -28.27
N VAL A 71 -16.05 1.42 -27.72
CA VAL A 71 -15.47 1.74 -26.41
C VAL A 71 -16.37 1.18 -25.31
N LEU A 72 -15.77 0.61 -24.25
CA LEU A 72 -16.45 0.24 -23.02
C LEU A 72 -17.12 1.49 -22.39
N VAL A 73 -18.43 1.64 -22.60
CA VAL A 73 -19.26 2.59 -21.87
C VAL A 73 -19.77 1.88 -20.62
N VAL A 74 -19.16 2.17 -19.47
CA VAL A 74 -19.75 1.82 -18.18
C VAL A 74 -20.90 2.81 -17.93
N PRO A 75 -22.17 2.38 -17.82
CA PRO A 75 -23.26 3.30 -17.55
C PRO A 75 -23.04 3.96 -16.19
N ARG A 76 -23.08 5.29 -16.15
CA ARG A 76 -23.26 6.03 -14.90
C ARG A 76 -24.58 5.55 -14.29
N PRO A 77 -24.65 5.27 -12.97
CA PRO A 77 -25.92 5.36 -12.27
C PRO A 77 -26.42 6.79 -12.48
N GLU A 78 -27.48 6.95 -13.27
CA GLU A 78 -28.15 8.23 -13.52
C GLU A 78 -28.74 8.74 -12.20
N ASN A 79 -27.93 9.43 -11.39
CA ASN A 79 -28.29 10.52 -10.47
C ASN A 79 -27.16 10.91 -9.50
N ARG A 80 -25.92 11.03 -9.98
CA ARG A 80 -24.92 11.82 -9.23
C ARG A 80 -24.04 12.66 -10.14
N PRO A 81 -23.95 13.98 -9.93
CA PRO A 81 -23.03 14.82 -10.69
C PRO A 81 -21.58 14.42 -10.39
N PRO A 82 -20.66 14.54 -11.37
CA PRO A 82 -19.25 14.24 -11.15
C PRO A 82 -18.65 15.23 -10.13
N PRO A 83 -17.83 14.79 -9.16
CA PRO A 83 -17.06 15.72 -8.36
C PRO A 83 -16.03 16.39 -9.27
N GLY A 84 -16.14 17.71 -9.39
CA GLY A 84 -15.16 18.54 -10.10
C GLY A 84 -13.80 18.55 -9.38
N PRO A 85 -12.80 19.26 -9.94
CA PRO A 85 -11.50 19.39 -9.32
C PRO A 85 -11.67 20.22 -8.04
N GLY A 86 -11.47 19.56 -6.89
CA GLY A 86 -11.56 20.17 -5.58
C GLY A 86 -12.90 19.93 -4.88
N ILE A 87 -12.77 19.43 -3.64
CA ILE A 87 -13.82 19.33 -2.63
C ILE A 87 -14.80 18.18 -2.87
N PHE A 88 -14.55 17.02 -2.25
CA PHE A 88 -15.62 16.09 -1.88
C PHE A 88 -16.67 16.88 -1.07
N PRO A 89 -17.93 17.01 -1.52
CA PRO A 89 -18.99 17.63 -0.74
C PRO A 89 -19.51 16.60 0.27
N GLY A 90 -18.69 16.36 1.27
CA GLY A 90 -19.00 15.69 2.53
C GLY A 90 -18.02 16.30 3.52
N LYS A 91 -18.48 16.65 4.73
CA LYS A 91 -17.57 17.13 5.79
C LYS A 91 -16.34 16.22 5.79
N ARG A 92 -15.12 16.76 5.58
CA ARG A 92 -13.87 15.99 5.75
C ARG A 92 -14.06 15.18 7.03
N ALA A 93 -14.04 13.85 6.93
CA ALA A 93 -14.06 13.02 8.12
C ALA A 93 -12.86 13.49 8.95
N ARG A 94 -13.14 13.97 10.17
CA ARG A 94 -12.09 14.57 11.01
C ARG A 94 -11.03 13.49 11.20
N THR A 95 -9.80 13.73 10.72
CA THR A 95 -8.70 12.78 10.89
C THR A 95 -8.55 12.49 12.37
N VAL A 96 -8.83 11.26 12.77
CA VAL A 96 -8.78 10.85 14.17
C VAL A 96 -7.31 10.79 14.59
N LEU A 97 -6.99 11.36 15.75
CA LEU A 97 -5.68 11.17 16.36
C LEU A 97 -5.56 9.69 16.74
N ARG A 98 -4.61 8.97 16.16
CA ARG A 98 -4.38 7.53 16.37
C ARG A 98 -3.19 7.24 17.26
N PHE A 99 -2.15 8.07 17.17
CA PHE A 99 -0.87 7.86 17.83
C PHE A 99 -0.26 9.17 18.34
N LEU A 100 0.29 9.15 19.55
CA LEU A 100 0.93 10.31 20.16
C LEU A 100 2.30 9.96 20.77
N TRP A 101 3.34 10.69 20.36
CA TRP A 101 4.64 10.68 21.05
C TRP A 101 4.63 11.68 22.19
N LEU A 102 5.05 11.25 23.37
CA LEU A 102 5.23 12.09 24.56
C LEU A 102 6.71 12.14 24.92
N GLU A 103 7.42 13.19 24.53
CA GLU A 103 8.81 13.41 24.96
C GLU A 103 8.80 13.99 26.39
N LEU A 104 8.82 13.12 27.39
CA LEU A 104 8.61 13.52 28.78
C LEU A 104 9.68 14.48 29.30
N THR A 105 10.91 14.31 28.83
CA THR A 105 12.07 15.11 29.26
C THR A 105 13.06 15.29 28.10
N SER A 106 13.87 16.35 28.15
CA SER A 106 15.04 16.51 27.27
C SER A 106 16.36 16.05 27.92
N ARG A 107 16.31 15.61 29.18
CA ARG A 107 17.45 15.02 29.87
C ARG A 107 17.64 13.58 29.41
N CYS A 108 18.89 13.19 29.19
CA CYS A 108 19.28 11.81 28.86
C CYS A 108 20.56 11.48 29.62
N ASN A 109 20.73 10.24 30.04
CA ASN A 109 21.99 9.78 30.64
C ASN A 109 23.07 9.44 29.58
N LEU A 110 22.73 9.54 28.29
CA LEU A 110 23.64 9.38 27.15
C LEU A 110 23.75 10.69 26.36
N GLN A 111 24.75 10.78 25.46
CA GLN A 111 25.01 11.95 24.62
C GLN A 111 25.16 11.53 23.14
N CYS A 112 24.22 10.73 22.63
CA CYS A 112 24.34 10.10 21.32
C CYS A 112 24.60 11.10 20.17
N LEU A 113 25.46 10.73 19.22
CA LEU A 113 25.90 11.58 18.09
C LEU A 113 24.77 12.02 17.13
N HIS A 114 23.69 11.24 17.04
CA HIS A 114 22.60 11.43 16.09
C HIS A 114 21.28 11.90 16.73
N CYS A 115 21.27 12.21 18.04
CA CYS A 115 20.04 12.42 18.79
C CYS A 115 19.15 13.50 18.15
N TYR A 116 17.95 13.08 17.71
CA TYR A 116 17.00 13.95 17.01
C TYR A 116 16.47 15.09 17.89
N GLY A 117 16.38 14.87 19.21
CA GLY A 117 15.90 15.85 20.18
C GLY A 117 16.98 16.75 20.75
N SER A 118 18.25 16.54 20.36
CA SER A 118 19.42 17.17 21.00
C SER A 118 19.48 16.98 22.53
N SER A 119 18.86 15.91 23.04
CA SER A 119 18.79 15.56 24.47
C SER A 119 20.16 15.15 25.02
N GLY A 120 20.38 15.33 26.32
CA GLY A 120 21.67 14.98 26.93
C GLY A 120 21.71 15.23 28.43
N PRO A 121 22.83 14.90 29.11
CA PRO A 121 22.92 14.99 30.57
C PRO A 121 22.81 16.43 31.08
N SER A 122 23.35 17.38 30.31
CA SER A 122 23.44 18.79 30.68
C SER A 122 22.31 19.64 30.11
N VAL A 123 21.34 19.04 29.39
CA VAL A 123 20.24 19.80 28.80
C VAL A 123 19.27 20.21 29.89
N GLN A 124 19.02 21.51 29.99
CA GLN A 124 18.00 22.06 30.87
C GLN A 124 16.90 22.69 30.02
N THR A 125 15.68 22.22 30.21
CA THR A 125 14.49 22.78 29.58
C THR A 125 13.46 23.04 30.66
N ARG A 126 12.62 24.07 30.47
CA ARG A 126 11.41 24.22 31.27
C ARG A 126 10.42 23.17 30.77
N GLU A 127 10.30 22.08 31.51
CA GLU A 127 9.45 20.93 31.14
C GLU A 127 7.99 21.16 31.58
N LEU A 128 7.06 20.40 31.01
CA LEU A 128 5.67 20.32 31.46
C LEU A 128 5.60 19.65 32.83
N ALA A 129 4.65 20.09 33.65
CA ALA A 129 4.38 19.41 34.92
C ALA A 129 3.62 18.10 34.68
N THR A 130 3.66 17.18 35.63
CA THR A 130 2.91 15.91 35.55
C THR A 130 1.41 16.12 35.39
N ALA A 131 0.85 17.18 36.00
CA ALA A 131 -0.55 17.55 35.80
C ALA A 131 -0.86 17.93 34.34
N ASP A 132 0.07 18.59 33.63
CA ASP A 132 -0.07 18.88 32.20
C ASP A 132 -0.01 17.61 31.36
N TRP A 133 0.90 16.68 31.67
CA TRP A 133 0.96 15.39 30.99
C TRP A 133 -0.31 14.56 31.18
N LYS A 134 -0.85 14.49 32.41
CA LYS A 134 -2.14 13.83 32.67
C LYS A 134 -3.27 14.50 31.88
N ARG A 135 -3.30 15.84 31.81
CA ARG A 135 -4.25 16.57 30.95
C ARG A 135 -4.12 16.16 29.48
N VAL A 136 -2.91 16.11 28.92
CA VAL A 136 -2.65 15.71 27.53
C VAL A 136 -3.10 14.27 27.27
N ILE A 137 -2.76 13.33 28.15
CA ILE A 137 -3.14 11.91 28.04
C ILE A 137 -4.66 11.76 28.01
N ARG A 138 -5.38 12.44 28.92
CA ARG A 138 -6.84 12.43 28.96
C ARG A 138 -7.46 13.08 27.72
N GLU A 139 -6.97 14.25 27.31
CA GLU A 139 -7.47 14.94 26.12
C GLU A 139 -7.29 14.07 24.87
N ALA A 140 -6.11 13.48 24.67
CA ALA A 140 -5.83 12.60 23.54
C ALA A 140 -6.75 11.36 23.52
N ALA A 141 -7.04 10.75 24.69
CA ALA A 141 -7.97 9.62 24.78
C ALA A 141 -9.40 10.05 24.37
N SER A 142 -9.86 11.21 24.85
CA SER A 142 -11.18 11.76 24.48
C SER A 142 -11.30 12.10 22.99
N LEU A 143 -10.17 12.31 22.32
CA LEU A 143 -10.08 12.58 20.88
C LEU A 143 -9.94 11.30 20.04
N GLY A 144 -10.01 10.12 20.66
CA GLY A 144 -9.98 8.82 19.99
C GLY A 144 -8.59 8.20 19.85
N CYS A 145 -7.55 8.78 20.47
CA CYS A 145 -6.20 8.22 20.46
C CYS A 145 -6.17 6.90 21.22
N GLN A 146 -5.60 5.87 20.59
CA GLN A 146 -5.52 4.52 21.16
C GLN A 146 -4.09 4.07 21.45
N ALA A 147 -3.08 4.83 20.98
CA ALA A 147 -1.68 4.48 21.09
C ALA A 147 -0.82 5.64 21.59
N LEU A 148 -0.05 5.40 22.65
CA LEU A 148 0.98 6.32 23.14
C LEU A 148 2.36 5.69 23.06
N GLN A 149 3.35 6.51 22.73
CA GLN A 149 4.76 6.19 22.99
C GLN A 149 5.36 7.22 23.93
N PHE A 150 5.78 6.77 25.10
CA PHE A 150 6.58 7.55 26.04
C PHE A 150 8.05 7.52 25.58
N THR A 151 8.61 8.70 25.37
CA THR A 151 9.97 8.88 24.89
C THR A 151 10.53 10.17 25.50
N GLY A 152 11.50 10.80 24.85
CA GLY A 152 12.24 11.97 25.31
C GLY A 152 13.73 11.68 25.25
N GLY A 153 14.54 12.45 25.98
CA GLY A 153 15.95 12.12 26.16
C GLY A 153 16.10 10.68 26.66
N GLU A 154 15.84 10.43 27.93
CA GLU A 154 15.59 9.08 28.43
C GLU A 154 14.32 9.11 29.30
N PRO A 155 13.22 8.47 28.88
CA PRO A 155 11.95 8.55 29.61
C PRO A 155 12.07 8.05 31.06
N LEU A 156 12.94 7.07 31.33
CA LEU A 156 13.15 6.53 32.69
C LEU A 156 13.77 7.55 33.67
N LEU A 157 14.27 8.69 33.19
CA LEU A 157 14.72 9.80 34.04
C LEU A 157 13.57 10.72 34.50
N HIS A 158 12.36 10.56 33.95
CA HIS A 158 11.20 11.30 34.40
C HIS A 158 10.70 10.69 35.73
N PRO A 159 10.65 11.46 36.84
CA PRO A 159 10.39 10.92 38.18
C PRO A 159 9.02 10.23 38.30
N GLU A 160 8.05 10.68 37.51
CA GLU A 160 6.67 10.22 37.56
C GLU A 160 6.25 9.36 36.35
N ILE A 161 7.20 8.78 35.60
CA ILE A 161 6.87 7.96 34.42
C ILE A 161 5.88 6.81 34.73
N ARG A 162 6.06 6.14 35.87
CA ARG A 162 5.18 5.04 36.30
C ARG A 162 3.74 5.52 36.55
N ASP A 163 3.58 6.66 37.20
CA ASP A 163 2.28 7.30 37.43
C ASP A 163 1.61 7.70 36.11
N LEU A 164 2.37 8.23 35.15
CA LEU A 164 1.86 8.57 33.82
C LEU A 164 1.41 7.34 33.01
N ILE A 165 2.15 6.23 33.10
CA ILE A 165 1.79 4.96 32.44
C ILE A 165 0.53 4.36 33.08
N GLY A 166 0.46 4.33 34.42
CA GLY A 166 -0.72 3.87 35.14
C GLY A 166 -1.95 4.69 34.76
N TYR A 167 -1.81 6.01 34.77
CA TYR A 167 -2.89 6.92 34.36
C TYR A 167 -3.31 6.70 32.90
N ALA A 168 -2.36 6.47 31.97
CA ALA A 168 -2.71 6.15 30.59
C ALA A 168 -3.47 4.82 30.47
N ARG A 169 -3.15 3.81 31.28
CA ARG A 169 -3.96 2.57 31.32
C ARG A 169 -5.38 2.83 31.81
N GLU A 170 -5.55 3.64 32.85
CA GLU A 170 -6.87 4.04 33.35
C GLU A 170 -7.70 4.81 32.31
N GLN A 171 -7.05 5.61 31.45
CA GLN A 171 -7.71 6.31 30.34
C GLN A 171 -8.07 5.40 29.16
N GLY A 172 -7.78 4.10 29.23
CA GLY A 172 -8.23 3.11 28.23
C GLY A 172 -7.34 2.98 26.98
N TYR A 173 -6.08 3.42 27.04
CA TYR A 173 -5.15 3.25 25.93
C TYR A 173 -4.85 1.76 25.66
N ARG A 174 -5.05 1.35 24.41
CA ARG A 174 -4.86 -0.03 23.97
C ARG A 174 -3.37 -0.36 23.83
N PHE A 175 -2.61 0.54 23.24
CA PHE A 175 -1.18 0.36 23.01
C PHE A 175 -0.37 1.41 23.77
N LEU A 176 0.52 0.95 24.65
CA LEU A 176 1.49 1.80 25.33
C LEU A 176 2.88 1.26 25.02
N GLU A 177 3.75 2.13 24.51
CA GLU A 177 5.16 1.81 24.27
C GLU A 177 6.07 2.76 25.04
N VAL A 178 7.19 2.26 25.56
CA VAL A 178 8.29 3.09 26.09
C VAL A 178 9.50 2.92 25.19
N PHE A 179 9.98 4.01 24.60
CA PHE A 179 11.21 4.02 23.80
C PHE A 179 12.38 4.49 24.67
N THR A 180 13.26 3.55 25.03
CA THR A 180 14.38 3.75 25.96
C THR A 180 15.72 3.34 25.35
N ASN A 181 16.81 3.89 25.87
CA ASN A 181 18.17 3.41 25.59
C ASN A 181 18.53 2.12 26.37
N ALA A 182 17.60 1.65 27.21
CA ALA A 182 17.66 0.44 28.04
C ALA A 182 18.77 0.42 29.11
N THR A 183 19.61 1.45 29.23
CA THR A 183 20.73 1.42 30.21
C THR A 183 20.27 1.51 31.67
N LEU A 184 19.01 1.92 31.91
CA LEU A 184 18.42 2.11 33.23
C LEU A 184 17.32 1.08 33.56
N LEU A 185 17.16 0.03 32.76
CA LEU A 185 16.12 -0.99 32.98
C LEU A 185 16.49 -1.95 34.12
N GLY A 186 16.13 -1.61 35.36
CA GLY A 186 16.27 -2.51 36.49
C GLY A 186 15.17 -3.59 36.55
N PRO A 187 15.31 -4.59 37.43
CA PRO A 187 14.26 -5.59 37.69
C PRO A 187 12.91 -4.95 38.07
N ARG A 188 12.95 -3.82 38.78
CA ARG A 188 11.77 -3.05 39.16
C ARG A 188 11.04 -2.47 37.94
N GLU A 189 11.77 -1.90 37.00
CA GLU A 189 11.21 -1.34 35.76
C GLU A 189 10.62 -2.44 34.88
N ILE A 190 11.35 -3.55 34.73
CA ILE A 190 10.91 -4.75 33.99
C ILE A 190 9.59 -5.29 34.56
N ALA A 191 9.53 -5.53 35.88
CA ALA A 191 8.32 -6.03 36.53
C ALA A 191 7.13 -5.08 36.35
N PHE A 192 7.35 -3.77 36.49
CA PHE A 192 6.33 -2.76 36.27
C PHE A 192 5.81 -2.76 34.82
N PHE A 193 6.71 -2.84 33.82
CA PHE A 193 6.28 -2.86 32.42
C PHE A 193 5.51 -4.12 32.06
N ALA A 194 5.90 -5.28 32.61
CA ALA A 194 5.16 -6.53 32.45
C ALA A 194 3.74 -6.44 33.05
N GLU A 195 3.63 -5.96 34.30
CA GLU A 195 2.34 -5.77 34.99
C GLU A 195 1.39 -4.88 34.19
N HIS A 196 1.91 -3.78 33.64
CA HIS A 196 1.14 -2.83 32.85
C HIS A 196 1.08 -3.15 31.35
N ARG A 197 1.53 -4.33 30.91
CA ARG A 197 1.55 -4.79 29.50
C ARG A 197 2.18 -3.78 28.53
N VAL A 198 3.20 -3.08 28.97
CA VAL A 198 3.87 -2.03 28.19
C VAL A 198 4.81 -2.67 27.18
N HIS A 199 4.71 -2.26 25.92
CA HIS A 199 5.69 -2.65 24.91
C HIS A 199 6.97 -1.82 25.07
N LEU A 200 8.13 -2.44 24.88
CA LEU A 200 9.40 -1.71 24.90
C LEU A 200 9.96 -1.54 23.50
N ALA A 201 10.47 -0.35 23.22
CA ALA A 201 11.34 -0.10 22.08
C ALA A 201 12.73 0.24 22.60
N VAL A 202 13.75 -0.48 22.13
CA VAL A 202 15.14 -0.30 22.58
C VAL A 202 16.01 0.15 21.42
N SER A 203 16.74 1.25 21.58
CA SER A 203 17.75 1.65 20.59
C SER A 203 19.03 0.84 20.76
N PHE A 204 19.57 0.28 19.68
CA PHE A 204 20.85 -0.44 19.68
C PHE A 204 21.70 -0.01 18.48
N TYR A 205 23.03 0.00 18.64
CA TYR A 205 23.91 0.64 17.63
C TYR A 205 24.99 -0.26 17.04
N SER A 206 25.55 -1.23 17.77
CA SER A 206 26.57 -2.13 17.19
C SER A 206 26.81 -3.30 18.15
N HIS A 207 27.10 -4.47 17.60
CA HIS A 207 27.58 -5.63 18.35
C HIS A 207 28.98 -5.42 18.98
N ARG A 208 29.72 -4.39 18.57
CA ARG A 208 31.04 -4.05 19.10
C ARG A 208 30.92 -2.97 20.16
N ALA A 209 31.35 -3.29 21.38
CA ALA A 209 31.30 -2.37 22.51
C ALA A 209 31.94 -1.00 22.21
N ALA A 210 33.09 -0.99 21.55
CA ALA A 210 33.81 0.25 21.22
C ALA A 210 33.06 1.16 20.23
N VAL A 211 32.29 0.59 19.30
CA VAL A 211 31.50 1.36 18.31
C VAL A 211 30.22 1.86 18.96
N HIS A 212 29.52 0.99 19.70
CA HIS A 212 28.31 1.36 20.43
C HIS A 212 28.58 2.49 21.45
N ASP A 213 29.61 2.36 22.27
CA ASP A 213 30.00 3.38 23.26
C ASP A 213 30.44 4.70 22.60
N ARG A 214 31.06 4.63 21.41
CA ARG A 214 31.39 5.81 20.62
C ARG A 214 30.13 6.50 20.11
N ILE A 215 29.13 5.76 19.64
CA ILE A 215 27.88 6.35 19.15
C ILE A 215 27.10 7.01 20.30
N THR A 216 27.04 6.39 21.47
CA THR A 216 26.34 6.92 22.66
C THR A 216 27.13 7.98 23.43
N GLN A 217 28.43 8.08 23.16
CA GLN A 217 29.41 8.92 23.87
C GLN A 217 29.54 8.57 25.35
N VAL A 218 29.22 7.32 25.74
CA VAL A 218 29.30 6.84 27.13
C VAL A 218 29.92 5.45 27.17
N ARG A 219 31.07 5.34 27.86
CA ARG A 219 31.75 4.06 28.06
C ARG A 219 30.91 3.12 28.93
N GLY A 220 30.75 1.87 28.51
CA GLY A 220 29.96 0.85 29.19
C GLY A 220 28.49 0.83 28.78
N SER A 221 28.04 1.72 27.88
CA SER A 221 26.67 1.73 27.38
C SER A 221 26.29 0.41 26.72
N PHE A 222 27.19 -0.17 25.91
CA PHE A 222 27.00 -1.47 25.28
C PHE A 222 26.70 -2.57 26.30
N ARG A 223 27.52 -2.64 27.35
CA ARG A 223 27.40 -3.67 28.39
C ARG A 223 26.07 -3.54 29.11
N ALA A 224 25.67 -2.32 29.47
CA ALA A 224 24.41 -2.05 30.13
C ALA A 224 23.21 -2.43 29.24
N THR A 225 23.15 -1.92 28.00
CA THR A 225 22.06 -2.20 27.06
C THR A 225 21.94 -3.70 26.77
N THR A 226 23.05 -4.39 26.51
CA THR A 226 23.06 -5.84 26.23
C THR A 226 22.59 -6.67 27.42
N ALA A 227 23.00 -6.30 28.64
CA ALA A 227 22.57 -7.00 29.85
C ALA A 227 21.06 -6.91 30.04
N HIS A 228 20.45 -5.74 29.76
CA HIS A 228 19.02 -5.56 29.89
C HIS A 228 18.23 -6.18 28.73
N LEU A 229 18.75 -6.19 27.50
CA LEU A 229 18.14 -6.97 26.41
C LEU A 229 18.02 -8.46 26.77
N LYS A 230 19.09 -9.05 27.34
CA LYS A 230 19.06 -10.43 27.86
C LYS A 230 18.06 -10.62 29.00
N ALA A 231 17.80 -9.59 29.80
CA ALA A 231 16.76 -9.65 30.82
C ALA A 231 15.36 -9.63 30.19
N LEU A 232 15.12 -8.77 29.20
CA LEU A 232 13.84 -8.70 28.50
C LEU A 232 13.48 -10.02 27.79
N VAL A 233 14.45 -10.68 27.14
CA VAL A 233 14.26 -12.00 26.53
C VAL A 233 13.87 -13.05 27.58
N ARG A 234 14.55 -13.07 28.74
CA ARG A 234 14.29 -14.06 29.80
C ARG A 234 12.93 -13.89 30.48
N GLU A 235 12.45 -12.65 30.59
CA GLU A 235 11.19 -12.30 31.27
C GLU A 235 10.00 -12.24 30.29
N GLU A 236 10.21 -12.62 29.02
CA GLU A 236 9.20 -12.68 27.96
C GLU A 236 8.38 -11.37 27.79
N ILE A 237 9.01 -10.22 28.05
CA ILE A 237 8.36 -8.91 27.85
C ILE A 237 8.27 -8.62 26.35
N PRO A 238 7.13 -8.15 25.80
CA PRO A 238 7.06 -7.74 24.41
C PRO A 238 7.96 -6.52 24.14
N PHE A 239 8.97 -6.68 23.28
CA PHE A 239 9.81 -5.57 22.86
C PHE A 239 10.22 -5.64 21.38
N ARG A 240 10.69 -4.50 20.87
CA ARG A 240 11.39 -4.39 19.59
C ARG A 240 12.73 -3.68 19.77
N VAL A 241 13.69 -4.02 18.93
CA VAL A 241 15.00 -3.34 18.86
C VAL A 241 15.05 -2.50 17.60
N ALA A 242 15.42 -1.22 17.75
CA ALA A 242 15.67 -0.32 16.64
C ALA A 242 17.19 -0.17 16.46
N VAL A 243 17.72 -0.76 15.39
CA VAL A 243 19.10 -0.57 14.94
C VAL A 243 19.15 0.66 14.04
N ILE A 244 19.82 1.71 14.51
CA ILE A 244 19.97 2.94 13.73
C ILE A 244 21.26 2.83 12.93
N ALA A 245 21.15 2.66 11.61
CA ALA A 245 22.24 2.72 10.66
C ALA A 245 22.78 4.15 10.58
N MET A 246 24.10 4.25 10.74
CA MET A 246 24.91 5.44 10.83
C MET A 246 26.22 5.22 10.10
N ARG A 247 26.90 6.29 9.71
CA ARG A 247 28.26 6.20 9.14
C ARG A 247 29.22 5.37 10.02
N GLU A 248 29.08 5.44 11.35
CA GLU A 248 29.94 4.72 12.28
C GLU A 248 29.71 3.21 12.34
N ASN A 249 28.53 2.71 11.99
CA ASN A 249 28.17 1.29 12.11
C ASN A 249 27.71 0.65 10.80
N GLN A 250 27.55 1.42 9.72
CA GLN A 250 26.95 0.96 8.46
C GLN A 250 27.63 -0.29 7.88
N ALA A 251 28.94 -0.43 8.07
CA ALA A 251 29.72 -1.55 7.57
C ALA A 251 29.46 -2.87 8.32
N GLU A 252 28.78 -2.81 9.46
CA GLU A 252 28.60 -3.92 10.39
C GLU A 252 27.15 -4.05 10.91
N VAL A 253 26.18 -3.53 10.15
CA VAL A 253 24.75 -3.64 10.50
C VAL A 253 24.30 -5.09 10.48
N GLU A 254 24.67 -5.88 9.47
CA GLU A 254 24.27 -7.29 9.35
C GLU A 254 24.83 -8.16 10.49
N GLU A 255 26.07 -7.95 10.88
CA GLU A 255 26.69 -8.57 12.07
C GLU A 255 25.94 -8.16 13.34
N THR A 256 25.48 -6.92 13.41
CA THR A 256 24.70 -6.41 14.55
C THR A 256 23.33 -7.08 14.63
N LEU A 257 22.66 -7.31 13.50
CA LEU A 257 21.40 -8.06 13.45
C LEU A 257 21.63 -9.52 13.90
N ARG A 258 22.65 -10.20 13.36
CA ARG A 258 23.02 -11.57 13.77
C ARG A 258 23.37 -11.68 15.24
N PHE A 259 24.06 -10.68 15.79
CA PHE A 259 24.35 -10.62 17.22
C PHE A 259 23.07 -10.55 18.06
N LEU A 260 22.11 -9.68 17.69
CA LEU A 260 20.83 -9.56 18.38
C LEU A 260 20.02 -10.86 18.29
N GLN A 261 19.98 -11.51 17.13
CA GLN A 261 19.37 -12.83 16.97
C GLN A 261 20.03 -13.88 17.87
N GLY A 262 21.37 -13.87 17.97
CA GLY A 262 22.11 -14.72 18.89
C GLY A 262 21.83 -14.47 20.38
N LEU A 263 21.15 -13.37 20.74
CA LEU A 263 20.64 -13.11 22.09
C LEU A 263 19.24 -13.71 22.34
N GLY A 264 18.61 -14.32 21.33
CA GLY A 264 17.23 -14.81 21.38
C GLY A 264 16.19 -13.74 21.04
N ILE A 265 16.55 -12.78 20.18
CA ILE A 265 15.64 -11.74 19.68
C ILE A 265 15.21 -12.13 18.28
N GLU A 266 13.91 -12.26 18.05
CA GLU A 266 13.37 -12.71 16.77
C GLU A 266 13.57 -11.65 15.67
N GLU A 267 13.66 -12.09 14.42
CA GLU A 267 13.94 -11.20 13.28
C GLU A 267 12.87 -10.11 13.11
N ASP A 268 11.61 -10.44 13.34
CA ASP A 268 10.47 -9.51 13.25
C ASP A 268 10.46 -8.47 14.38
N GLN A 269 11.19 -8.70 15.47
CA GLN A 269 11.40 -7.75 16.56
C GLN A 269 12.52 -6.75 16.27
N ILE A 270 13.34 -6.96 15.23
CA ILE A 270 14.49 -6.12 14.93
C ILE A 270 14.19 -5.24 13.71
N GLY A 271 14.04 -3.94 13.94
CA GLY A 271 13.89 -2.95 12.89
C GLY A 271 15.20 -2.22 12.61
N THR A 272 15.50 -1.97 11.33
CA THR A 272 16.56 -1.04 10.93
C THR A 272 15.97 0.29 10.49
N ASP A 273 16.65 1.38 10.86
CA ASP A 273 16.31 2.73 10.41
C ASP A 273 17.59 3.55 10.26
N GLU A 274 17.52 4.78 9.75
CA GLU A 274 18.71 5.63 9.63
C GLU A 274 18.54 6.99 10.32
N VAL A 275 19.65 7.69 10.46
CA VAL A 275 19.68 9.06 10.99
C VAL A 275 18.92 10.02 10.07
N ARG A 276 18.10 10.88 10.68
CA ARG A 276 17.50 12.04 9.99
C ARG A 276 18.36 13.26 10.34
N PRO A 277 18.56 14.23 9.43
CA PRO A 277 19.30 15.44 9.72
C PRO A 277 18.44 16.40 10.57
N THR A 278 18.30 16.04 11.84
CA THR A 278 17.57 16.80 12.86
C THR A 278 18.30 16.68 14.21
N GLY A 279 18.12 17.66 15.09
CA GLY A 279 18.89 17.75 16.32
C GLY A 279 20.39 17.67 16.08
N ARG A 280 21.10 16.82 16.84
CA ARG A 280 22.54 16.59 16.64
C ARG A 280 22.86 15.87 15.33
N GLY A 281 21.92 15.13 14.75
CA GLY A 281 22.07 14.49 13.44
C GLY A 281 22.36 15.46 12.29
N ARG A 282 22.02 16.75 12.43
CA ARG A 282 22.40 17.79 11.44
C ARG A 282 23.89 18.07 11.41
N ALA A 283 24.48 18.22 12.59
CA ALA A 283 25.87 18.65 12.73
C ALA A 283 26.84 17.49 12.57
N SER A 284 26.41 16.26 12.89
CA SER A 284 27.29 15.11 13.00
C SER A 284 27.57 14.37 11.68
N GLN A 285 26.85 14.68 10.58
CA GLN A 285 27.01 14.01 9.28
C GLN A 285 26.94 12.47 9.35
N GLN A 286 26.16 11.91 10.29
CA GLN A 286 26.11 10.47 10.53
C GLN A 286 25.08 9.71 9.70
N ALA A 287 24.48 10.35 8.70
CA ALA A 287 23.67 9.61 7.73
C ALA A 287 24.53 8.53 7.06
N PRO A 288 23.98 7.32 6.83
CA PRO A 288 24.71 6.27 6.14
C PRO A 288 25.06 6.69 4.71
N ASP A 289 26.15 6.13 4.20
CA ASP A 289 26.69 6.35 2.86
C ASP A 289 27.03 5.00 2.21
N PRO A 290 26.24 4.52 1.23
CA PRO A 290 25.07 5.19 0.66
C PRO A 290 23.86 5.20 1.63
N PRO A 291 22.91 6.15 1.47
CA PRO A 291 21.71 6.21 2.31
C PRO A 291 20.80 5.01 2.09
N LEU A 292 19.93 4.71 3.06
CA LEU A 292 18.89 3.71 2.87
C LEU A 292 17.97 4.16 1.73
N THR A 293 17.61 3.22 0.87
CA THR A 293 16.76 3.48 -0.29
C THR A 293 15.53 2.61 -0.29
N PHE A 294 14.45 3.13 -0.88
CA PHE A 294 13.24 2.36 -1.15
C PHE A 294 12.83 2.52 -2.62
N GLY A 295 12.05 1.55 -3.09
CA GLY A 295 11.43 1.54 -4.40
C GLY A 295 9.94 1.27 -4.28
N PRO A 296 9.27 0.98 -5.41
CA PRO A 296 7.90 0.50 -5.39
C PRO A 296 7.79 -0.76 -4.50
N PRO A 297 6.64 -0.99 -3.86
CA PRO A 297 6.45 -2.18 -3.02
C PRO A 297 6.71 -3.44 -3.86
N ALA A 298 7.67 -4.26 -3.43
CA ALA A 298 7.93 -5.55 -4.04
C ALA A 298 6.72 -6.47 -3.80
N GLY A 299 6.10 -6.96 -4.87
CA GLY A 299 4.98 -7.92 -4.76
C GLY A 299 3.60 -7.32 -4.52
N GLY A 300 3.42 -6.00 -4.69
CA GLY A 300 2.08 -5.41 -4.75
C GLY A 300 1.32 -5.33 -3.42
N ASP A 301 1.88 -5.73 -2.28
CA ASP A 301 1.17 -5.70 -1.00
C ASP A 301 0.95 -4.26 -0.46
N TRP A 302 -0.33 -3.87 -0.37
CA TRP A 302 -0.84 -2.57 0.08
C TRP A 302 -1.61 -2.66 1.42
N ARG A 303 -1.44 -3.74 2.20
CA ARG A 303 -2.16 -3.92 3.48
C ARG A 303 -2.08 -2.69 4.40
N GLY A 304 -3.27 -2.26 4.88
CA GLY A 304 -3.44 -1.28 5.97
C GLY A 304 -3.73 0.17 5.58
N CYS A 305 -4.39 0.44 4.45
CA CYS A 305 -4.82 1.81 4.10
C CYS A 305 -6.35 1.98 4.15
N PRO A 306 -6.89 2.85 5.04
CA PRO A 306 -8.32 3.12 5.07
C PRO A 306 -8.80 4.11 4.01
N ASP A 307 -7.93 4.88 3.35
CA ASP A 307 -8.27 5.71 2.19
C ASP A 307 -6.99 6.17 1.47
N PRO A 308 -6.76 5.82 0.19
CA PRO A 308 -5.55 6.20 -0.55
C PRO A 308 -5.38 7.71 -0.76
N CYS A 309 -6.42 8.53 -0.53
CA CYS A 309 -6.47 9.94 -0.94
C CYS A 309 -6.48 10.98 0.19
N GLU A 310 -6.53 10.60 1.46
CA GLU A 310 -6.73 11.57 2.55
C GLU A 310 -5.45 12.25 3.09
N GLY A 311 -4.26 11.88 2.61
CA GLY A 311 -2.98 12.48 3.02
C GLY A 311 -1.77 11.57 2.79
N ASN A 312 -0.57 12.08 3.03
CA ASN A 312 0.65 11.26 3.02
C ASN A 312 0.60 10.23 4.16
N ARG A 313 1.20 9.05 4.01
CA ARG A 313 1.13 7.99 5.04
C ARG A 313 1.89 8.29 6.34
N CYS A 314 2.72 9.34 6.35
CA CYS A 314 3.63 9.61 7.45
C CYS A 314 2.92 10.22 8.67
N TRP A 315 2.25 11.36 8.48
CA TRP A 315 1.77 12.23 9.55
C TRP A 315 0.29 12.12 9.98
N PRO A 316 -0.69 11.89 9.09
CA PRO A 316 -2.10 11.89 9.45
C PRO A 316 -2.44 10.98 10.64
N GLY A 317 -3.11 11.57 11.64
CA GLY A 317 -3.46 10.90 12.89
C GLY A 317 -2.27 10.65 13.82
N LYS A 318 -1.12 11.28 13.59
CA LYS A 318 0.06 11.20 14.47
C LYS A 318 0.53 12.60 14.87
N LEU A 319 1.03 12.71 16.10
CA LEU A 319 1.50 13.97 16.66
C LEU A 319 2.56 13.71 17.72
N CYS A 320 3.47 14.67 17.94
CA CYS A 320 4.45 14.62 19.02
C CYS A 320 4.29 15.85 19.91
N VAL A 321 4.29 15.61 21.22
CA VAL A 321 4.35 16.64 22.27
C VAL A 321 5.74 16.58 22.90
N THR A 322 6.46 17.69 22.79
CA THR A 322 7.79 17.85 23.37
C THR A 322 7.71 18.11 24.88
N SER A 323 8.84 17.92 25.58
CA SER A 323 8.95 18.20 27.03
C SER A 323 8.58 19.63 27.40
N ALA A 324 8.82 20.58 26.49
CA ALA A 324 8.49 21.99 26.67
C ALA A 324 7.02 22.34 26.33
N GLY A 325 6.19 21.37 25.99
CA GLY A 325 4.79 21.58 25.60
C GLY A 325 4.57 22.06 24.16
N ARG A 326 5.64 22.17 23.36
CA ARG A 326 5.52 22.40 21.92
C ARG A 326 5.00 21.16 21.23
N VAL A 327 4.19 21.36 20.20
CA VAL A 327 3.55 20.30 19.43
C VAL A 327 4.05 20.33 17.99
N ILE A 328 4.47 19.18 17.48
CA ILE A 328 5.05 18.98 16.14
C ILE A 328 4.44 17.72 15.48
N PRO A 329 4.42 17.58 14.14
CA PRO A 329 3.72 16.47 13.48
C PRO A 329 4.38 15.10 13.68
N CYS A 330 5.70 15.05 13.92
CA CYS A 330 6.41 13.84 14.35
C CYS A 330 7.74 14.18 15.03
N ILE A 331 8.37 13.22 15.70
CA ILE A 331 9.65 13.40 16.41
C ILE A 331 10.79 13.94 15.53
N PHE A 332 10.76 13.69 14.21
CA PHE A 332 11.80 14.17 13.30
C PHE A 332 11.53 15.56 12.73
N ALA A 333 10.30 16.04 12.78
CA ALA A 333 9.86 17.32 12.23
C ALA A 333 9.99 18.48 13.23
N ARG A 334 11.17 18.61 13.85
CA ARG A 334 11.43 19.53 14.98
C ARG A 334 11.17 21.01 14.67
N ASP A 335 11.31 21.41 13.41
CA ASP A 335 11.15 22.79 12.97
C ASP A 335 9.70 23.13 12.54
N LEU A 336 8.79 22.15 12.53
CA LEU A 336 7.40 22.33 12.14
C LEU A 336 6.51 22.44 13.39
N LEU A 337 6.50 23.63 14.00
CA LEU A 337 5.64 23.92 15.14
C LEU A 337 4.19 24.06 14.71
N VAL A 338 3.30 23.21 15.24
CA VAL A 338 1.86 23.27 14.97
C VAL A 338 1.03 23.77 16.16
N GLY A 339 1.64 23.88 17.35
CA GLY A 339 0.95 24.39 18.53
C GLY A 339 1.80 24.38 19.81
N ASP A 340 1.23 24.94 20.88
CA ASP A 340 1.84 25.00 22.22
C ASP A 340 0.76 24.75 23.28
N LEU A 341 0.92 23.67 24.06
CA LEU A 341 -0.04 23.23 25.08
C LEU A 341 -0.09 24.12 26.33
N ARG A 342 0.84 25.07 26.44
CA ARG A 342 0.78 26.13 27.46
C ARG A 342 -0.24 27.21 27.11
N ARG A 343 -0.66 27.26 25.85
CA ARG A 343 -1.54 28.30 25.31
C ARG A 343 -2.85 27.74 24.76
N SER A 344 -2.83 26.50 24.28
CA SER A 344 -3.98 25.86 23.62
C SER A 344 -4.23 24.46 24.17
N SER A 345 -5.47 23.97 24.09
CA SER A 345 -5.76 22.56 24.32
C SER A 345 -5.29 21.71 23.14
N LEU A 346 -5.13 20.40 23.36
CA LEU A 346 -4.76 19.48 22.30
C LEU A 346 -5.81 19.47 21.18
N GLY A 347 -7.10 19.51 21.54
CA GLY A 347 -8.21 19.55 20.59
C GLY A 347 -8.15 20.78 19.68
N ALA A 348 -7.85 21.97 20.23
CA ALA A 348 -7.72 23.19 19.44
C ALA A 348 -6.52 23.13 18.48
N ILE A 349 -5.42 22.50 18.88
CA ILE A 349 -4.26 22.29 18.01
C ILE A 349 -4.60 21.31 16.88
N LEU A 350 -5.35 20.25 17.18
CA LEU A 350 -5.80 19.30 16.17
C LEU A 350 -6.69 19.95 15.11
N ASP A 351 -7.59 20.84 15.52
CA ASP A 351 -8.48 21.55 14.59
C ASP A 351 -7.80 22.76 13.93
N GLY A 352 -6.57 23.08 14.35
CA GLY A 352 -5.79 24.20 13.84
C GLY A 352 -5.30 24.00 12.41
N GLU A 353 -5.38 25.07 11.61
CA GLU A 353 -4.89 25.11 10.24
C GLU A 353 -3.43 24.61 10.08
N PRO A 354 -2.47 24.94 10.98
CA PRO A 354 -1.09 24.49 10.80
C PRO A 354 -0.93 22.97 10.73
N LEU A 355 -1.66 22.23 11.59
CA LEU A 355 -1.62 20.77 11.56
C LEU A 355 -2.42 20.21 10.38
N GLN A 356 -3.61 20.76 10.14
CA GLN A 356 -4.49 20.31 9.06
C GLN A 356 -3.83 20.46 7.68
N THR A 357 -3.04 21.52 7.48
CA THR A 357 -2.25 21.72 6.26
C THR A 357 -1.19 20.65 6.09
N LEU A 358 -0.47 20.27 7.15
CA LEU A 358 0.55 19.21 7.10
C LEU A 358 -0.05 17.81 6.92
N TRP A 359 -1.16 17.51 7.61
CA TRP A 359 -1.89 16.25 7.44
C TRP A 359 -2.50 16.12 6.05
N GLY A 360 -2.95 17.23 5.44
CA GLY A 360 -3.51 17.28 4.10
C GLY A 360 -2.49 17.33 2.95
N ILE A 361 -1.19 17.13 3.20
CA ILE A 361 -0.18 16.98 2.14
C ILE A 361 -0.32 15.58 1.54
N THR A 362 -0.74 15.49 0.29
CA THR A 362 -0.70 14.25 -0.51
C THR A 362 0.50 14.26 -1.46
N LEU A 363 0.87 13.10 -2.00
CA LEU A 363 1.94 13.03 -3.00
C LEU A 363 1.55 13.68 -4.35
N ASP A 364 0.28 13.98 -4.59
CA ASP A 364 -0.17 14.77 -5.76
C ASP A 364 0.37 16.21 -5.77
N LYS A 365 0.83 16.69 -4.61
CA LYS A 365 1.42 18.03 -4.46
C LYS A 365 2.95 18.01 -4.47
N VAL A 366 3.55 16.82 -4.54
CA VAL A 366 5.00 16.63 -4.38
C VAL A 366 5.64 16.47 -5.74
N GLU A 367 6.58 17.34 -6.07
CA GLU A 367 7.24 17.36 -7.39
C GLU A 367 7.92 16.02 -7.72
N GLY A 368 7.67 15.52 -8.92
CA GLY A 368 8.04 14.19 -9.41
C GLY A 368 7.19 13.05 -8.85
N CYS A 369 6.64 13.16 -7.64
CA CYS A 369 5.79 12.11 -7.06
C CYS A 369 4.34 12.21 -7.53
N GLN A 370 3.87 13.39 -7.95
CA GLN A 370 2.50 13.56 -8.45
C GLN A 370 2.22 12.71 -9.69
N ASP A 371 3.26 12.37 -10.44
CA ASP A 371 3.20 11.56 -11.65
C ASP A 371 3.72 10.12 -11.42
N CYS A 372 3.87 9.69 -10.17
CA CYS A 372 4.25 8.32 -9.83
C CYS A 372 3.01 7.44 -9.66
N GLU A 373 2.88 6.36 -10.40
CA GLU A 373 1.76 5.42 -10.30
C GLU A 373 1.64 4.73 -8.93
N TYR A 374 2.75 4.69 -8.18
CA TYR A 374 2.81 4.17 -6.81
C TYR A 374 2.58 5.25 -5.73
N ARG A 375 2.16 6.47 -6.09
CA ARG A 375 2.10 7.60 -5.16
C ARG A 375 1.15 7.38 -3.98
N TYR A 376 0.05 6.68 -4.18
CA TYR A 376 -0.82 6.34 -3.05
C TYR A 376 -0.22 5.19 -2.25
N ALA A 377 0.46 4.25 -2.90
CA ALA A 377 1.22 3.16 -2.28
C ALA A 377 2.35 3.62 -1.32
N CYS A 378 2.93 4.77 -1.63
CA CYS A 378 4.21 5.21 -1.14
C CYS A 378 4.22 5.47 0.38
N ARG A 379 5.22 4.91 1.07
CA ARG A 379 5.45 5.07 2.52
C ARG A 379 6.43 6.20 2.83
N ASP A 380 6.45 7.22 1.99
CA ASP A 380 7.44 8.27 2.13
C ASP A 380 7.38 8.98 3.50
N CYS A 381 8.56 9.27 4.05
CA CYS A 381 8.73 10.08 5.25
C CYS A 381 8.83 11.56 4.87
N ARG A 382 7.75 12.33 5.04
CA ARG A 382 7.73 13.78 4.71
C ARG A 382 8.73 14.63 5.49
N ALA A 383 9.09 14.24 6.71
CA ALA A 383 10.11 14.95 7.49
C ALA A 383 11.51 14.86 6.85
N LEU A 384 11.81 13.78 6.13
CA LEU A 384 13.13 13.55 5.56
C LEU A 384 13.49 14.52 4.42
N PRO A 385 12.72 14.66 3.32
CA PRO A 385 13.03 15.63 2.27
C PRO A 385 12.98 17.07 2.80
N TYR A 386 12.06 17.38 3.73
CA TYR A 386 12.00 18.69 4.37
C TYR A 386 13.27 19.02 5.15
N THR A 387 13.80 18.09 5.96
CA THR A 387 15.03 18.33 6.72
C THR A 387 16.28 18.43 5.85
N HIS A 388 16.26 17.90 4.62
CA HIS A 388 17.36 18.06 3.66
C HIS A 388 17.26 19.34 2.83
N THR A 389 16.06 19.73 2.41
CA THR A 389 15.86 20.75 1.38
C THR A 389 15.16 22.01 1.88
N GLY A 390 14.55 21.97 3.06
CA GLY A 390 13.62 22.99 3.53
C GLY A 390 12.26 22.98 2.83
N ASN A 391 12.03 22.07 1.86
CA ASN A 391 10.82 22.01 1.06
C ASN A 391 9.97 20.77 1.40
N LEU A 392 8.75 20.98 1.90
CA LEU A 392 7.78 19.92 2.21
C LEU A 392 7.29 19.15 0.98
N TYR A 393 7.38 19.78 -0.20
CA TYR A 393 6.91 19.27 -1.49
C TYR A 393 8.03 18.69 -2.34
N ALA A 394 9.23 18.51 -1.77
CA ALA A 394 10.33 17.83 -2.44
C ALA A 394 10.17 16.30 -2.43
N ARG A 395 10.69 15.66 -3.48
CA ARG A 395 10.80 14.20 -3.58
C ARG A 395 11.72 13.65 -2.48
N SER A 396 11.42 12.45 -2.01
CA SER A 396 12.25 11.75 -1.02
C SER A 396 13.66 11.48 -1.56
N PRO A 397 14.74 11.81 -0.82
CA PRO A 397 16.09 11.45 -1.24
C PRO A 397 16.33 9.93 -1.25
N ARG A 398 15.49 9.14 -0.55
CA ARG A 398 15.59 7.67 -0.53
C ARG A 398 14.92 6.97 -1.72
N CYS A 399 14.07 7.67 -2.46
CA CYS A 399 13.27 7.05 -3.51
C CYS A 399 14.11 6.81 -4.77
N ARG A 400 14.40 5.54 -5.07
CA ARG A 400 15.10 5.15 -6.31
C ARG A 400 14.19 5.06 -7.53
N TYR A 401 12.88 5.12 -7.34
CA TYR A 401 11.92 5.04 -8.44
C TYR A 401 11.72 6.40 -9.10
N ASP A 402 12.01 6.47 -10.40
CA ASP A 402 11.79 7.67 -11.20
C ASP A 402 10.73 7.41 -12.28
N PRO A 403 9.55 8.05 -12.21
CA PRO A 403 8.48 7.85 -13.18
C PRO A 403 8.78 8.52 -14.54
N TYR A 404 9.92 9.18 -14.72
CA TYR A 404 10.35 9.74 -16.01
C TYR A 404 11.53 8.99 -16.62
N ARG A 405 12.14 8.06 -15.88
CA ARG A 405 13.27 7.28 -16.37
C ARG A 405 12.79 5.93 -16.92
N PRO A 406 13.15 5.56 -18.16
CA PRO A 406 12.81 4.24 -18.70
C PRO A 406 13.39 3.12 -17.84
N ALA A 407 12.75 1.95 -17.88
CA ALA A 407 13.28 0.74 -17.25
C ALA A 407 14.71 0.49 -17.75
N PRO A 408 15.66 0.08 -16.90
CA PRO A 408 16.86 -0.53 -17.44
C PRO A 408 16.43 -1.70 -18.32
N ALA A 409 16.94 -1.75 -19.56
CA ALA A 409 16.67 -2.86 -20.45
C ALA A 409 17.05 -4.15 -19.71
N THR A 410 16.09 -5.07 -19.57
CA THR A 410 16.39 -6.42 -19.12
C THR A 410 17.49 -6.98 -20.04
N PRO A 411 18.63 -7.46 -19.51
CA PRO A 411 19.61 -8.13 -20.35
C PRO A 411 18.90 -9.31 -21.02
N SER A 412 18.83 -9.27 -22.34
CA SER A 412 18.37 -10.39 -23.16
C SER A 412 19.48 -11.45 -23.16
N GLY A 413 19.51 -12.29 -22.13
CA GLY A 413 20.42 -13.42 -22.04
C GLY A 413 20.24 -14.17 -20.72
N PRO A 414 20.32 -15.51 -20.72
CA PRO A 414 20.42 -16.26 -19.47
C PRO A 414 21.68 -15.80 -18.71
N PRO A 415 21.66 -15.73 -17.38
CA PRO A 415 22.83 -15.38 -16.60
C PRO A 415 23.90 -16.47 -16.78
N ASP A 416 25.05 -16.12 -17.35
CA ASP A 416 26.26 -16.92 -17.29
C ASP A 416 26.70 -16.99 -15.83
N VAL A 417 26.29 -18.06 -15.15
CA VAL A 417 26.81 -18.43 -13.83
C VAL A 417 27.80 -19.57 -14.05
N GLU A 418 29.10 -19.24 -14.10
CA GLU A 418 30.14 -20.22 -13.84
C GLU A 418 30.00 -20.75 -12.40
N PRO A 419 29.89 -22.07 -12.19
CA PRO A 419 29.73 -22.62 -10.86
C PRO A 419 31.10 -22.74 -10.20
N ASN A 420 31.39 -21.88 -9.24
CA ASN A 420 32.51 -22.07 -8.32
C ASN A 420 32.06 -21.88 -6.88
N LEU A 421 31.59 -22.96 -6.27
CA LEU A 421 31.47 -23.14 -4.83
C LEU A 421 31.97 -24.55 -4.48
N PRO A 422 32.90 -24.70 -3.51
CA PRO A 422 33.38 -26.01 -3.08
C PRO A 422 32.33 -26.72 -2.22
N THR A 423 32.15 -28.01 -2.48
CA THR A 423 31.27 -28.94 -1.78
C THR A 423 31.76 -29.26 -0.36
N PRO A 424 30.86 -29.27 0.64
CA PRO A 424 31.00 -30.09 1.83
C PRO A 424 30.11 -31.34 1.72
N THR A 425 30.75 -32.49 1.81
CA THR A 425 30.18 -33.82 1.99
C THR A 425 29.64 -34.02 3.42
N ALA A 426 28.41 -34.54 3.57
CA ALA A 426 28.05 -35.72 4.39
C ALA A 426 26.56 -35.73 4.84
N ASP A 427 25.79 -36.62 4.19
CA ASP A 427 24.87 -37.65 4.74
C ASP A 427 23.66 -37.27 5.64
N PRO A 428 22.41 -37.40 5.14
CA PRO A 428 21.20 -37.49 5.95
C PRO A 428 20.58 -38.91 5.90
N GLY A 429 20.72 -39.66 7.00
CA GLY A 429 20.06 -40.96 7.18
C GLY A 429 18.81 -40.91 8.08
N ARG A 430 17.65 -41.31 7.49
CA ARG A 430 16.45 -41.95 8.08
C ARG A 430 15.62 -41.14 9.11
N ILE A 431 14.28 -41.07 9.02
CA ILE A 431 13.31 -42.18 9.22
C ILE A 431 12.01 -41.95 8.41
N MET A 432 11.46 -43.06 7.90
CA MET A 432 10.27 -43.23 7.05
C MET A 432 8.95 -43.42 7.83
N GLY A 433 7.82 -43.17 7.15
CA GLY A 433 6.50 -43.74 7.46
C GLY A 433 5.51 -43.50 6.31
N GLU A 434 5.18 -44.55 5.56
CA GLU A 434 4.29 -44.56 4.37
C GLU A 434 2.78 -44.70 4.71
N PRO A 435 1.86 -44.38 3.76
CA PRO A 435 0.41 -44.42 3.93
C PRO A 435 -0.26 -45.70 3.38
N GLY A 436 -1.50 -45.97 3.81
CA GLY A 436 -2.36 -47.05 3.28
C GLY A 436 -3.72 -46.52 2.75
N PRO A 437 -4.42 -47.28 1.86
CA PRO A 437 -5.48 -46.79 0.98
C PRO A 437 -6.91 -47.19 1.45
N LEU A 438 -7.96 -46.76 0.70
CA LEU A 438 -9.32 -47.35 0.49
C LEU A 438 -10.23 -46.23 -0.10
N GLU A 439 -10.72 -46.25 -1.35
CA GLU A 439 -11.78 -47.04 -2.04
C GLU A 439 -12.93 -46.09 -2.49
N LYS A 440 -13.59 -46.43 -3.62
CA LYS A 440 -14.49 -45.57 -4.41
C LYS A 440 -15.99 -45.94 -4.28
N GLU A 441 -16.84 -44.99 -4.73
CA GLU A 441 -18.20 -45.11 -5.37
C GLU A 441 -19.48 -45.16 -4.48
N PRO A 442 -20.70 -44.85 -5.01
CA PRO A 442 -21.12 -43.95 -6.11
C PRO A 442 -22.38 -43.07 -5.80
N ILE A 443 -22.78 -42.31 -6.83
CA ILE A 443 -23.88 -41.33 -6.99
C ILE A 443 -25.29 -41.94 -6.97
N ALA A 444 -26.32 -41.19 -6.53
CA ALA A 444 -27.71 -41.37 -6.98
C ALA A 444 -28.56 -40.07 -6.97
N SER A 445 -28.92 -39.63 -8.18
CA SER A 445 -30.18 -39.03 -8.69
C SER A 445 -31.16 -38.29 -7.77
N ARG A 446 -31.64 -37.11 -8.21
CA ARG A 446 -33.03 -36.86 -8.64
C ARG A 446 -33.21 -35.43 -9.22
N ARG A 447 -34.00 -35.37 -10.30
CA ARG A 447 -34.32 -34.23 -11.19
C ARG A 447 -35.82 -33.82 -10.98
N PRO A 448 -36.44 -32.90 -11.74
CA PRO A 448 -36.65 -31.47 -11.42
C PRO A 448 -38.14 -31.05 -11.52
N ALA A 449 -38.44 -29.75 -11.39
CA ALA A 449 -39.66 -29.02 -11.84
C ALA A 449 -39.58 -27.59 -11.24
N GLU A 450 -39.89 -26.47 -11.88
CA GLU A 450 -40.88 -26.16 -12.90
C GLU A 450 -40.61 -24.75 -13.46
N ALA A 451 -40.81 -24.58 -14.77
CA ALA A 451 -40.74 -23.33 -15.52
C ALA A 451 -41.98 -22.44 -15.31
N LEU A 452 -41.85 -21.12 -15.47
CA LEU A 452 -42.93 -20.23 -15.89
C LEU A 452 -42.36 -18.98 -16.61
N SER A 453 -42.62 -18.92 -17.92
CA SER A 453 -42.23 -17.89 -18.90
C SER A 453 -43.21 -16.66 -18.88
N PRO A 454 -43.25 -15.77 -19.91
CA PRO A 454 -42.92 -14.35 -19.74
C PRO A 454 -44.09 -13.40 -20.07
N GLN A 455 -43.97 -12.10 -19.77
CA GLN A 455 -44.87 -11.08 -20.32
C GLN A 455 -44.15 -9.96 -21.08
N ARG A 456 -44.28 -10.06 -22.41
CA ARG A 456 -44.75 -9.03 -23.36
C ARG A 456 -44.10 -7.63 -23.31
N GLY A 457 -43.27 -7.37 -24.32
CA GLY A 457 -43.71 -6.62 -25.50
C GLY A 457 -43.73 -5.09 -25.41
N GLY A 458 -42.74 -4.46 -26.04
CA GLY A 458 -42.77 -3.04 -26.42
C GLY A 458 -41.85 -2.79 -27.62
N GLN A 459 -42.43 -2.74 -28.82
CA GLN A 459 -41.77 -2.51 -30.11
C GLN A 459 -41.15 -1.10 -30.20
N ARG A 460 -39.93 -0.98 -30.76
CA ARG A 460 -39.51 0.19 -31.55
C ARG A 460 -38.58 -0.18 -32.72
N ALA A 461 -39.18 -0.06 -33.90
CA ALA A 461 -38.66 0.47 -35.17
C ALA A 461 -37.30 0.00 -35.74
N ASN A 462 -37.41 -0.71 -36.86
CA ASN A 462 -36.41 -1.05 -37.87
C ASN A 462 -35.47 0.11 -38.27
N GLN A 463 -34.17 -0.18 -38.25
CA GLN A 463 -33.20 0.41 -39.18
C GLN A 463 -32.49 -0.73 -39.93
N ALA A 464 -32.41 -0.59 -41.25
CA ALA A 464 -31.90 -1.60 -42.17
C ALA A 464 -30.42 -1.92 -41.91
N HIS A 465 -30.12 -3.21 -41.73
CA HIS A 465 -28.77 -3.74 -41.54
C HIS A 465 -28.07 -4.01 -42.88
N PRO A 466 -26.74 -3.89 -42.98
CA PRO A 466 -25.97 -4.39 -44.11
C PRO A 466 -26.13 -5.93 -44.27
N PRO A 467 -25.90 -6.51 -45.46
CA PRO A 467 -26.17 -7.93 -45.70
C PRO A 467 -25.33 -8.81 -44.77
N MET A 468 -26.01 -9.67 -44.01
CA MET A 468 -25.43 -10.58 -43.02
C MET A 468 -24.49 -11.59 -43.71
N LYS A 469 -23.26 -11.77 -43.19
CA LYS A 469 -22.44 -12.95 -43.52
C LYS A 469 -23.19 -14.20 -43.01
N PRO A 470 -23.25 -15.30 -43.77
CA PRO A 470 -23.86 -16.55 -43.29
C PRO A 470 -23.06 -17.08 -42.09
N MET A 471 -23.78 -17.54 -41.08
CA MET A 471 -23.18 -18.12 -39.86
C MET A 471 -22.45 -19.41 -40.22
N PRO A 472 -21.20 -19.62 -39.77
CA PRO A 472 -20.44 -20.82 -40.11
C PRO A 472 -21.15 -22.06 -39.59
N GLU A 473 -21.17 -23.13 -40.39
CA GLU A 473 -21.79 -24.40 -39.98
C GLU A 473 -21.02 -25.03 -38.81
N ARG A 474 -19.71 -24.78 -38.75
CA ARG A 474 -18.79 -25.25 -37.72
C ARG A 474 -17.82 -24.12 -37.32
N PRO A 475 -18.16 -23.30 -36.32
CA PRO A 475 -17.33 -22.16 -35.92
C PRO A 475 -15.96 -22.63 -35.41
N LEU A 476 -14.90 -22.08 -36.00
CA LEU A 476 -13.52 -22.34 -35.58
C LEU A 476 -12.88 -21.01 -35.13
N ARG A 477 -12.28 -21.00 -33.95
CA ARG A 477 -11.52 -19.86 -33.44
C ARG A 477 -10.37 -19.51 -34.37
N ARG A 478 -10.19 -18.22 -34.63
CA ARG A 478 -9.00 -17.74 -35.34
C ARG A 478 -7.74 -18.00 -34.51
N ALA A 479 -6.78 -18.72 -35.08
CA ALA A 479 -5.64 -19.24 -34.32
C ALA A 479 -4.71 -18.14 -33.74
N SER A 480 -4.76 -16.92 -34.30
CA SER A 480 -4.01 -15.77 -33.81
C SER A 480 -4.57 -15.14 -32.54
N ILE A 481 -5.80 -15.50 -32.11
CA ILE A 481 -6.45 -14.90 -30.94
C ILE A 481 -5.87 -15.47 -29.66
N LEU A 482 -5.26 -14.60 -28.86
CA LEU A 482 -4.77 -14.96 -27.53
C LEU A 482 -5.96 -15.00 -26.56
N THR A 483 -6.18 -16.13 -25.92
CA THR A 483 -7.31 -16.34 -25.01
C THR A 483 -6.82 -16.61 -23.59
N ARG A 484 -7.50 -16.05 -22.58
CA ARG A 484 -7.36 -16.47 -21.18
C ARG A 484 -8.72 -16.55 -20.53
N ILE A 485 -9.04 -17.72 -19.95
CA ILE A 485 -10.30 -17.96 -19.24
C ILE A 485 -9.98 -18.21 -17.76
N LEU A 486 -10.69 -17.53 -16.87
CA LEU A 486 -10.56 -17.64 -15.42
C LEU A 486 -11.97 -17.66 -14.80
N GLU A 487 -12.27 -18.71 -14.04
CA GLU A 487 -13.57 -18.87 -13.34
C GLU A 487 -14.81 -18.74 -14.25
N GLY A 488 -14.67 -19.18 -15.51
CA GLY A 488 -15.72 -19.09 -16.52
C GLY A 488 -15.71 -17.79 -17.31
N GLU A 489 -15.08 -16.71 -16.86
CA GLU A 489 -14.98 -15.47 -17.63
C GLU A 489 -13.76 -15.48 -18.55
N GLY A 490 -13.93 -15.00 -19.79
CA GLY A 490 -12.90 -15.09 -20.83
C GLY A 490 -12.43 -13.71 -21.31
N ILE A 491 -11.15 -13.59 -21.64
CA ILE A 491 -10.59 -12.44 -22.35
C ILE A 491 -9.97 -12.94 -23.65
N LEU A 492 -10.43 -12.38 -24.78
CA LEU A 492 -9.86 -12.59 -26.11
C LEU A 492 -9.07 -11.36 -26.51
N TYR A 493 -7.86 -11.56 -27.01
CA TYR A 493 -7.05 -10.50 -27.60
C TYR A 493 -6.72 -10.85 -29.03
N ASP A 494 -7.09 -9.97 -29.96
CA ASP A 494 -6.69 -10.05 -31.36
C ASP A 494 -5.41 -9.23 -31.59
N PRO A 495 -4.25 -9.88 -31.84
CA PRO A 495 -3.02 -9.17 -32.12
C PRO A 495 -3.02 -8.39 -33.42
N ALA A 496 -3.90 -8.73 -34.38
CA ALA A 496 -3.95 -8.08 -35.69
C ALA A 496 -4.70 -6.75 -35.65
N THR A 497 -5.78 -6.68 -34.87
CA THR A 497 -6.59 -5.46 -34.71
C THR A 497 -6.32 -4.72 -33.40
N HIS A 498 -5.48 -5.28 -32.52
CA HIS A 498 -5.25 -4.80 -31.15
C HIS A 498 -6.54 -4.67 -30.33
N SER A 499 -7.54 -5.51 -30.61
CA SER A 499 -8.82 -5.48 -29.91
C SER A 499 -8.87 -6.49 -28.77
N VAL A 500 -9.53 -6.11 -27.67
CA VAL A 500 -9.76 -6.97 -26.50
C VAL A 500 -11.27 -7.15 -26.32
N HIS A 501 -11.69 -8.41 -26.19
CA HIS A 501 -13.10 -8.78 -26.02
C HIS A 501 -13.27 -9.56 -24.72
N ALA A 502 -14.14 -9.06 -23.84
CA ALA A 502 -14.50 -9.77 -22.62
C ALA A 502 -15.71 -10.67 -22.89
N LEU A 503 -15.61 -11.91 -22.41
CA LEU A 503 -16.64 -12.93 -22.51
C LEU A 503 -17.22 -13.14 -21.11
N ASN A 504 -18.54 -13.06 -21.02
CA ASN A 504 -19.24 -13.56 -19.85
C ASN A 504 -19.12 -15.10 -19.78
N PRO A 505 -19.54 -15.73 -18.67
CA PRO A 505 -19.40 -17.18 -18.50
C PRO A 505 -19.98 -18.03 -19.61
N MET A 506 -21.14 -17.64 -20.15
CA MET A 506 -21.78 -18.31 -21.28
C MET A 506 -20.94 -18.18 -22.57
N ALA A 507 -20.51 -16.97 -22.92
CA ALA A 507 -19.75 -16.73 -24.14
C ALA A 507 -18.33 -17.31 -24.10
N ALA A 508 -17.73 -17.45 -22.92
CA ALA A 508 -16.44 -18.11 -22.76
C ALA A 508 -16.52 -19.61 -23.07
N LEU A 509 -17.57 -20.29 -22.60
CA LEU A 509 -17.81 -21.70 -22.93
C LEU A 509 -18.16 -21.88 -24.41
N ILE A 510 -18.98 -20.98 -24.98
CA ILE A 510 -19.26 -20.97 -26.43
C ILE A 510 -17.96 -20.79 -27.22
N TRP A 511 -17.06 -19.91 -26.77
CA TRP A 511 -15.75 -19.72 -27.38
C TRP A 511 -14.86 -20.97 -27.28
N GLU A 512 -14.85 -21.67 -26.15
CA GLU A 512 -14.11 -22.93 -26.01
C GLU A 512 -14.60 -24.01 -26.97
N LEU A 513 -15.90 -24.03 -27.25
CA LEU A 513 -16.57 -24.94 -28.18
C LEU A 513 -16.53 -24.49 -29.65
N CYS A 514 -15.93 -23.33 -29.96
CA CYS A 514 -15.62 -22.90 -31.33
C CYS A 514 -14.34 -23.61 -31.83
N ASP A 515 -14.39 -24.93 -31.97
CA ASP A 515 -13.26 -25.79 -32.30
C ASP A 515 -13.29 -26.31 -33.75
N GLY A 516 -14.29 -25.92 -34.54
CA GLY A 516 -14.51 -26.44 -35.89
C GLY A 516 -15.10 -27.85 -35.94
N GLU A 517 -15.36 -28.49 -34.79
CA GLU A 517 -15.96 -29.81 -34.70
C GLU A 517 -17.45 -29.75 -34.35
N HIS A 518 -17.84 -28.79 -33.51
CA HIS A 518 -19.22 -28.65 -33.05
C HIS A 518 -20.02 -27.66 -33.91
N THR A 519 -21.25 -28.04 -34.27
CA THR A 519 -22.23 -27.15 -34.89
C THR A 519 -22.91 -26.26 -33.84
N PRO A 520 -23.46 -25.08 -34.21
CA PRO A 520 -24.18 -24.22 -33.26
C PRO A 520 -25.31 -24.94 -32.50
N ALA A 521 -25.95 -25.94 -33.12
CA ALA A 521 -26.96 -26.76 -32.48
C ALA A 521 -26.35 -27.68 -31.40
N GLU A 522 -25.23 -28.35 -31.69
CA GLU A 522 -24.51 -29.20 -30.74
C GLU A 522 -23.92 -28.39 -29.57
N ILE A 523 -23.40 -27.19 -29.83
CA ILE A 523 -22.96 -26.24 -28.80
C ILE A 523 -24.13 -25.89 -27.86
N GLY A 524 -25.31 -25.59 -28.43
CA GLY A 524 -26.52 -25.32 -27.66
C GLY A 524 -26.98 -26.50 -26.81
N GLU A 525 -26.87 -27.73 -27.33
CA GLU A 525 -27.20 -28.94 -26.57
C GLU A 525 -26.24 -29.16 -25.39
N LEU A 526 -24.93 -29.01 -25.61
CA LEU A 526 -23.91 -29.15 -24.57
C LEU A 526 -24.07 -28.10 -23.45
N LEU A 527 -24.35 -26.85 -23.82
CA LEU A 527 -24.56 -25.77 -22.84
C LEU A 527 -25.90 -25.92 -22.11
N GLY A 528 -26.92 -26.49 -22.75
CA GLY A 528 -28.18 -26.86 -22.11
C GLY A 528 -28.04 -27.88 -21.00
N GLU A 529 -27.10 -28.81 -21.14
CA GLU A 529 -26.79 -29.76 -20.07
C GLU A 529 -26.01 -29.11 -18.92
N ILE A 530 -25.18 -28.10 -19.21
CA ILE A 530 -24.35 -27.40 -18.22
C ILE A 530 -25.15 -26.39 -17.37
N PHE A 531 -26.08 -25.66 -17.99
CA PHE A 531 -26.79 -24.54 -17.34
C PHE A 531 -28.23 -24.85 -16.88
N GLU A 532 -28.71 -26.08 -17.09
CA GLU A 532 -30.08 -26.52 -16.71
C GLU A 532 -31.21 -25.57 -17.20
N ALA A 533 -31.03 -24.90 -18.34
CA ALA A 533 -31.98 -23.94 -18.91
C ALA A 533 -32.68 -24.47 -20.18
N GLU A 534 -33.79 -23.82 -20.57
CA GLU A 534 -34.64 -24.22 -21.70
C GLU A 534 -33.88 -24.14 -23.03
N ARG A 535 -33.98 -25.20 -23.87
CA ARG A 535 -33.20 -25.35 -25.12
C ARG A 535 -33.34 -24.17 -26.09
N GLU A 536 -34.49 -23.51 -26.13
CA GLU A 536 -34.75 -22.36 -27.02
C GLU A 536 -34.03 -21.07 -26.58
N GLU A 537 -33.87 -20.85 -25.27
CA GLU A 537 -33.17 -19.66 -24.75
C GLU A 537 -31.66 -19.79 -24.99
N ILE A 538 -31.08 -20.95 -24.73
CA ILE A 538 -29.65 -21.22 -24.94
C ILE A 538 -29.31 -21.21 -26.43
N ALA A 539 -30.17 -21.77 -27.29
CA ALA A 539 -29.95 -21.71 -28.73
C ALA A 539 -29.90 -20.26 -29.25
N THR A 540 -30.73 -19.37 -28.68
CA THR A 540 -30.73 -17.95 -29.03
C THR A 540 -29.43 -17.27 -28.58
N ASP A 541 -28.96 -17.57 -27.37
CA ASP A 541 -27.71 -17.02 -26.83
C ASP A 541 -26.47 -17.52 -27.58
N VAL A 542 -26.45 -18.80 -27.97
CA VAL A 542 -25.38 -19.38 -28.80
C VAL A 542 -25.33 -18.70 -30.17
N GLN A 543 -26.47 -18.54 -30.83
CA GLN A 543 -26.53 -17.88 -32.13
C GLN A 543 -26.09 -16.42 -32.05
N GLU A 544 -26.52 -15.68 -31.03
CA GLU A 544 -26.15 -14.28 -30.86
C GLU A 544 -24.66 -14.12 -30.50
N ALA A 545 -24.11 -15.01 -29.68
CA ALA A 545 -22.68 -15.01 -29.35
C ALA A 545 -21.82 -15.33 -30.58
N LEU A 546 -22.15 -16.38 -31.34
CA LEU A 546 -21.43 -16.74 -32.56
C LEU A 546 -21.53 -15.65 -33.63
N ARG A 547 -22.70 -15.02 -33.80
CA ARG A 547 -22.90 -13.88 -34.69
C ARG A 547 -21.96 -12.73 -34.31
N ARG A 548 -21.87 -12.40 -33.03
CA ARG A 548 -20.97 -11.34 -32.54
C ARG A 548 -19.49 -11.69 -32.74
N LEU A 549 -19.09 -12.93 -32.45
CA LEU A 549 -17.72 -13.39 -32.69
C LEU A 549 -17.34 -13.30 -34.18
N GLN A 550 -18.29 -13.60 -35.07
CA GLN A 550 -18.10 -13.48 -36.51
C GLN A 550 -18.06 -12.02 -36.99
N GLU A 551 -18.92 -11.14 -36.45
CA GLU A 551 -18.90 -9.70 -36.75
C GLU A 551 -17.60 -9.02 -36.30
N LEU A 552 -16.99 -9.55 -35.24
CA LEU A 552 -15.71 -9.12 -34.71
C LEU A 552 -14.52 -9.79 -35.40
N ASP A 553 -14.75 -10.62 -36.41
CA ASP A 553 -13.71 -11.32 -37.17
C ASP A 553 -12.83 -12.20 -36.27
N LEU A 554 -13.40 -12.82 -35.22
CA LEU A 554 -12.67 -13.65 -34.25
C LEU A 554 -12.70 -15.15 -34.58
N LEU A 555 -13.49 -15.53 -35.58
CA LEU A 555 -13.58 -16.88 -36.12
C LEU A 555 -12.85 -16.94 -37.47
N GLU A 556 -12.31 -18.11 -37.82
CA GLU A 556 -11.74 -18.34 -39.16
C GLU A 556 -12.82 -18.18 -40.23
N GLU A 557 -12.46 -17.63 -41.40
CA GLU A 557 -13.36 -17.63 -42.56
C GLU A 557 -13.44 -19.06 -43.13
N GLU A 558 -14.64 -19.60 -43.36
CA GLU A 558 -14.79 -20.88 -44.05
C GLU A 558 -14.07 -20.78 -45.41
N VAL A 559 -13.03 -21.60 -45.60
CA VAL A 559 -12.36 -21.74 -46.88
C VAL A 559 -13.37 -22.38 -47.83
N GLY A 560 -14.06 -21.56 -48.62
CA GLY A 560 -14.91 -22.03 -49.70
C GLY A 560 -14.10 -22.96 -50.60
N GLY A 561 -14.55 -24.21 -50.71
CA GLY A 561 -14.04 -25.18 -51.69
C GLY A 561 -14.34 -24.78 -53.12
#